data_AF-A0A944Q234-F1
#
_entry.id   AF-A0A944Q234-F1
#
_cell.length_a   1.000
_cell.length_b   1.000
_cell.length_c   1.000
_cell.angle_alpha   90.00
_cell.angle_beta   90.00
_cell.angle_gamma   90.00
#
_symmetry.space_group_name_H-M   'P 1'
#
loop_
_entity.id
_entity.type
_entity.pdbx_description
1 polymer ?
#
loop_
_entity_poly.entity_id
_entity_poly.type
_entity_poly.pdbx_seq_one_letter_code
_entity_poly.pdbx_strand_id
1 'polypeptide(L)' 'MVSSAEAGALLGVSVKTLANWRSSGSGPRFSKRGRVVRYQRAELEQWLTRE' A
#
# COMPACT_ATOMS: atom_id res chain seq x y z
N MET A 1 1.54 -9.87 6.08
CA MET A 1 1.50 -9.24 4.73
C MET A 1 0.04 -9.04 4.34
N VAL A 2 -0.39 -7.79 4.21
CA VAL A 2 -1.77 -7.41 3.89
C VAL A 2 -1.95 -7.23 2.38
N SER A 3 -3.16 -7.47 1.89
CA SER A 3 -3.53 -7.26 0.48
C SER A 3 -3.69 -5.78 0.15
N SER A 4 -3.76 -5.45 -1.15
CA SER A 4 -4.05 -4.08 -1.59
C SER A 4 -5.42 -3.56 -1.09
N ALA A 5 -6.40 -4.47 -0.94
CA ALA A 5 -7.72 -4.15 -0.41
C ALA A 5 -7.65 -3.77 1.07
N GLU A 6 -6.99 -4.60 1.87
CA GLU A 6 -6.76 -4.31 3.30
C GLU A 6 -5.90 -3.07 3.50
N ALA A 7 -4.85 -2.90 2.70
CA ALA A 7 -4.01 -1.69 2.74
C ALA A 7 -4.83 -0.44 2.44
N GLY A 8 -5.75 -0.51 1.48
CA GLY A 8 -6.64 0.60 1.15
C GLY A 8 -7.58 0.94 2.30
N ALA A 9 -8.18 -0.08 2.92
CA ALA A 9 -9.02 0.09 4.10
C ALA A 9 -8.25 0.69 5.29
N LEU A 10 -7.02 0.24 5.55
CA LEU A 10 -6.16 0.76 6.62
C LEU A 10 -5.76 2.22 6.40
N LEU A 11 -5.52 2.60 5.15
CA LEU A 11 -5.10 3.96 4.77
C LEU A 11 -6.29 4.89 4.48
N GLY A 12 -7.53 4.38 4.46
CA GLY A 12 -8.70 5.15 4.07
C GLY A 12 -8.72 5.53 2.58
N VAL A 13 -7.99 4.81 1.71
CA VAL A 13 -7.93 5.08 0.27
C VAL A 13 -8.40 3.89 -0.56
N SER A 14 -8.85 4.17 -1.78
CA SER A 14 -9.24 3.11 -2.72
C SER A 14 -8.02 2.30 -3.20
N VAL A 15 -8.24 1.02 -3.52
CA VAL A 15 -7.21 0.16 -4.14
C VAL A 15 -6.65 0.77 -5.43
N LYS A 16 -7.49 1.50 -6.18
CA LYS A 16 -7.09 2.25 -7.37
C LYS A 16 -6.10 3.37 -7.05
N THR A 17 -6.31 4.10 -5.95
CA THR A 17 -5.36 5.12 -5.45
C THR A 17 -4.02 4.48 -5.12
N LEU A 18 -4.02 3.33 -4.43
CA LEU A 18 -2.79 2.57 -4.17
C LEU A 18 -2.10 2.08 -5.45
N ALA A 19 -2.86 1.73 -6.48
CA ALA A 19 -2.30 1.38 -7.78
C ALA A 19 -1.65 2.58 -8.47
N ASN A 20 -2.30 3.74 -8.43
CA ASN A 20 -1.75 4.99 -8.96
C ASN A 20 -0.46 5.38 -8.24
N TRP A 21 -0.44 5.35 -6.91
CA TRP A 21 0.75 5.60 -6.10
C TRP A 21 1.91 4.68 -6.48
N ARG A 22 1.65 3.37 -6.61
CA ARG A 22 2.67 2.43 -7.10
C ARG A 22 3.21 2.80 -8.48
N SER A 23 2.36 3.30 -9.37
CA SER A 23 2.76 3.71 -10.71
C SER A 23 3.51 5.05 -10.73
N SER A 24 3.18 5.97 -9.81
CA SER A 24 3.84 7.27 -9.68
C SER A 24 5.11 7.21 -8.83
N GLY A 25 5.44 6.06 -8.25
CA GLY A 25 6.56 5.90 -7.31
C GLY A 25 6.30 6.53 -5.94
N SER A 26 5.04 6.77 -5.60
CA SER A 26 4.61 7.34 -4.32
C SER A 26 3.96 6.27 -3.43
N GLY A 27 3.78 6.58 -2.15
CA GLY A 27 3.04 5.72 -1.23
C GLY A 27 3.89 4.73 -0.43
N PRO A 28 3.22 3.86 0.35
CA PRO A 28 3.87 2.91 1.24
C PRO A 28 4.62 1.83 0.47
N ARG A 29 5.67 1.30 1.08
CA ARG A 29 6.47 0.22 0.50
C ARG A 29 5.62 -1.03 0.27
N PHE A 30 5.73 -1.58 -0.94
CA PHE A 30 5.01 -2.78 -1.34
C PHE A 30 5.99 -3.89 -1.71
N SER A 31 5.56 -5.13 -1.50
CA SER A 31 6.23 -6.34 -1.97
C SER A 31 5.43 -6.96 -3.10
N LYS A 32 6.04 -7.07 -4.27
CA LYS A 32 5.44 -7.71 -5.45
C LYS A 32 6.02 -9.12 -5.62
N ARG A 33 5.13 -10.12 -5.67
CA ARG A 33 5.43 -11.52 -5.98
C ARG A 33 4.59 -11.93 -7.18
N GLY A 34 5.18 -11.87 -8.38
CA GLY A 34 4.45 -12.10 -9.63
C GLY A 34 3.34 -11.09 -9.85
N ARG A 35 2.08 -11.58 -9.92
CA ARG A 35 0.88 -10.73 -10.06
C ARG A 35 0.33 -10.24 -8.72
N VAL A 36 0.77 -10.80 -7.60
CA VAL A 36 0.27 -10.46 -6.27
C VAL A 36 1.12 -9.33 -5.68
N VAL A 37 0.45 -8.28 -5.24
CA VAL A 37 1.05 -7.18 -4.49
C VAL A 37 0.57 -7.27 -3.05
N ARG A 38 1.50 -7.24 -2.10
CA ARG A 38 1.19 -7.18 -0.68
C ARG A 38 1.97 -6.07 -0.01
N TYR A 39 1.38 -5.55 1.06
CA TYR A 39 1.99 -4.53 1.90
C TYR A 39 2.36 -5.15 3.25
N GLN A 40 3.38 -4.60 3.89
CA GLN A 40 3.64 -4.91 5.29
C GLN A 40 2.88 -3.91 6.14
N ARG A 41 2.23 -4.38 7.21
CA ARG A 41 1.45 -3.51 8.09
C ARG A 41 2.33 -2.40 8.68
N ALA A 42 3.52 -2.76 9.16
CA ALA A 42 4.52 -1.81 9.65
C ALA A 42 4.93 -0.73 8.65
N GLU A 43 4.94 -1.03 7.34
CA GLU A 43 5.27 -0.05 6.30
C GLU A 43 4.08 0.87 6.00
N LEU A 44 2.85 0.36 6.10
CA LEU A 44 1.64 1.18 6.00
C LEU A 44 1.51 2.12 7.20
N GLU A 45 1.78 1.62 8.40
CA GLU A 45 1.77 2.39 9.64
C GLU A 45 2.87 3.46 9.62
N GLN A 46 4.10 3.11 9.24
CA GLN A 46 5.16 4.12 9.04
C GLN A 46 4.77 5.18 8.01
N TRP A 47 4.07 4.80 6.93
CA TRP A 47 3.59 5.76 5.94
C TRP A 47 2.53 6.71 6.51
N LEU A 48 1.63 6.21 7.37
CA LEU A 48 0.63 7.02 8.09
C LEU A 48 1.27 7.96 9.11
N THR A 49 2.35 7.54 9.77
CA THR A 49 3.07 8.35 10.76
C THR A 49 3.95 9.42 10.10
N ARG A 50 4.27 9.28 8.82
CA ARG A 50 5.09 10.23 8.07
C ARG A 50 4.21 11.40 7.60
N GLU A 51 3.87 12.28 8.53
CA GLU A 51 3.28 13.59 8.27
C GLU A 51 4.30 14.57 7.69
#